data_AF-I3EKE5-F1
#
_entry.id   AF-I3EKE5-F1
#
_cell.length_a   1.000
_cell.length_b   1.000
_cell.length_c   1.000
_cell.angle_alpha   90.00
_cell.angle_beta   90.00
_cell.angle_gamma   90.00
#
_symmetry.space_group_name_H-M   'P 1'
#
loop_
_entity.id
_entity.type
_entity.pdbx_description
1 polymer ?
#
loop_
_entity_poly.entity_id
_entity_poly.type
_entity_poly.pdbx_seq_one_letter_code
_entity_poly.pdbx_strand_id
1 'polypeptide(L)'
;MVFGETMPSRRRQKQMKKDAKIMESCKAMQKEQKNAVGEERSVKEIRGEGGLLLNSKEQQGRGHLADRMLAVSDWVEPLKEYFEGNKVVFISGGREDYDVRMLGNGRPFICRIENPCRNLPRKVGLLCNVISESGASVEEYTVEYKPIDIKYNMSKDVEILDTLLVDGAVAMKDLKKIEEEHSKVYSVKVLCSVPKKILINRLLSTYWKEETDNTHSDMNRAFSLMEPDLKLNQRTPIRVLHRRANLVRNKTIHSCRIVIEKTQKDQNTMLQIEIKSSSGTYIKEFVNGDMGRTSPSLSEVVGEYCAVLELDVLSTEDTFPNKKYVLAPVNLV
;
A
#
# COMPACT_ATOMS: atom_id res chain seq x y z
N MET A 1 -9.28 4.35 -8.94
CA MET A 1 -9.70 3.09 -9.58
C MET A 1 -9.04 2.97 -10.95
N VAL A 2 -8.68 1.75 -11.36
CA VAL A 2 -8.11 1.43 -12.67
C VAL A 2 -8.87 0.24 -13.22
N PHE A 3 -9.33 0.31 -14.47
CA PHE A 3 -9.87 -0.85 -15.18
C PHE A 3 -8.75 -1.52 -15.97
N GLY A 4 -8.58 -2.83 -15.80
CA GLY A 4 -7.72 -3.64 -16.68
C GLY A 4 -8.32 -3.76 -18.08
N GLU A 5 -7.60 -4.44 -18.99
CA GLU A 5 -8.09 -4.68 -20.35
C GLU A 5 -9.54 -5.20 -20.32
N THR A 6 -10.41 -4.55 -21.07
CA THR A 6 -11.80 -5.00 -21.19
C THR A 6 -11.81 -6.33 -21.91
N MET A 7 -12.62 -7.27 -21.41
CA MET A 7 -12.93 -8.46 -22.16
C MET A 7 -13.45 -8.03 -23.54
N PRO A 8 -12.96 -8.64 -24.65
CA PRO A 8 -13.42 -8.31 -25.99
C PRO A 8 -14.95 -8.33 -26.05
N SER A 9 -15.56 -7.49 -26.89
CA SER A 9 -17.03 -7.45 -27.03
C SER A 9 -17.61 -8.87 -27.21
N ARG A 10 -18.87 -9.12 -26.81
CA ARG A 10 -19.50 -10.45 -26.97
C ARG A 10 -19.35 -11.02 -28.39
N ARG A 11 -19.31 -10.14 -29.41
CA ARG A 11 -19.03 -10.50 -30.81
C ARG A 11 -17.58 -10.99 -31.01
N ARG A 12 -16.60 -10.28 -30.44
CA ARG A 12 -15.18 -10.64 -30.47
C ARG A 12 -14.87 -11.87 -29.60
N GLN A 13 -15.56 -12.07 -28.48
CA GLN A 13 -15.49 -13.33 -27.71
C GLN A 13 -16.03 -14.53 -28.49
N LYS A 14 -17.17 -14.38 -29.20
CA LYS A 14 -17.69 -15.44 -30.08
C LYS A 14 -16.70 -15.75 -31.21
N GLN A 15 -16.08 -14.73 -31.78
CA GLN A 15 -15.06 -14.89 -32.81
C GLN A 15 -13.82 -15.61 -32.26
N MET A 16 -13.28 -15.17 -31.11
CA MET A 16 -12.12 -15.80 -30.47
C MET A 16 -12.39 -17.25 -30.05
N LYS A 17 -13.60 -17.58 -29.57
CA LYS A 17 -14.00 -18.97 -29.31
C LYS A 17 -14.09 -19.80 -30.60
N LYS A 18 -14.52 -19.19 -31.71
CA LYS A 18 -14.56 -19.84 -33.02
C LYS A 18 -13.13 -20.08 -33.55
N ASP A 19 -12.26 -19.08 -33.45
CA ASP A 19 -10.86 -19.14 -33.87
C ASP A 19 -10.06 -20.13 -33.02
N ALA A 20 -10.30 -20.18 -31.71
CA ALA A 20 -9.70 -21.18 -30.82
C ALA A 20 -10.14 -22.61 -31.19
N LYS A 21 -11.42 -22.82 -31.53
CA LYS A 21 -11.95 -24.11 -31.98
C LYS A 21 -11.38 -24.53 -33.34
N ILE A 22 -11.15 -23.57 -34.24
CA ILE A 22 -10.48 -23.79 -35.53
C ILE A 22 -9.00 -24.17 -35.28
N MET A 23 -8.31 -23.46 -34.40
CA MET A 23 -6.91 -23.76 -34.03
C MET A 23 -6.77 -25.13 -33.37
N GLU A 24 -7.73 -25.54 -32.54
CA GLU A 24 -7.76 -26.85 -31.90
C GLU A 24 -8.03 -27.96 -32.92
N SER A 25 -8.91 -27.72 -33.89
CA SER A 25 -9.14 -28.62 -35.04
C SER A 25 -7.90 -28.74 -35.94
N CYS A 26 -7.19 -27.63 -36.22
CA CYS A 26 -5.94 -27.64 -36.98
C CYS A 26 -4.83 -28.41 -36.23
N LYS A 27 -4.74 -28.26 -34.91
CA LYS A 27 -3.81 -29.02 -34.07
C LYS A 27 -4.16 -30.51 -34.03
N ALA A 28 -5.45 -30.86 -33.99
CA ALA A 28 -5.90 -32.25 -34.06
C ALA A 28 -5.54 -32.90 -35.41
N MET A 29 -5.76 -32.19 -36.53
CA MET A 29 -5.35 -32.65 -37.87
C MET A 29 -3.83 -32.80 -38.02
N GLN A 30 -3.04 -31.89 -37.44
CA GLN A 30 -1.58 -32.00 -37.42
C GLN A 30 -1.09 -33.17 -36.54
N LYS A 31 -1.85 -33.54 -35.51
CA LYS A 31 -1.56 -34.69 -34.64
C LYS A 31 -1.90 -36.02 -35.32
N GLU A 32 -2.97 -36.07 -36.11
CA GLU A 32 -3.30 -37.22 -36.96
C GLU A 32 -2.28 -37.43 -38.09
N GLN A 33 -1.75 -36.36 -38.69
CA GLN A 33 -0.65 -36.47 -39.66
C GLN A 33 0.67 -36.94 -39.02
N LYS A 34 0.94 -36.58 -37.76
CA LYS A 34 2.12 -37.07 -37.02
C LYS A 34 1.99 -38.52 -36.54
N ASN A 35 0.78 -39.03 -36.31
CA ASN A 35 0.55 -40.42 -35.91
C ASN A 35 0.55 -41.41 -37.10
N ALA A 36 0.54 -40.92 -38.35
CA ALA A 36 0.66 -41.74 -39.55
C ALA A 36 2.11 -42.10 -39.91
N VAL A 37 3.11 -41.55 -39.19
CA VAL A 37 4.53 -41.81 -39.42
C VAL A 37 5.21 -42.10 -38.08
N GLY A 38 5.34 -43.39 -37.74
CA GLY A 38 6.29 -43.87 -36.73
C GLY A 38 5.69 -44.66 -35.57
N GLU A 39 5.71 -45.99 -35.70
CA GLU A 39 5.73 -46.93 -34.58
C GLU A 39 7.05 -46.79 -33.78
N GLU A 40 6.99 -46.79 -32.45
CA GLU A 40 7.44 -47.91 -31.60
C GLU A 40 7.60 -47.53 -30.10
N ARG A 41 7.00 -48.38 -29.26
CA ARG A 41 7.41 -48.89 -27.92
C ARG A 41 7.53 -47.88 -26.75
N SER A 42 6.57 -47.84 -25.82
CA SER A 42 6.21 -48.77 -24.72
C SER A 42 7.01 -48.60 -23.42
N VAL A 43 6.34 -48.13 -22.35
CA VAL A 43 6.48 -48.66 -20.98
C VAL A 43 5.10 -48.59 -20.30
N LYS A 44 4.69 -49.72 -19.73
CA LYS A 44 3.45 -49.94 -18.96
C LYS A 44 3.57 -49.32 -17.57
N GLU A 45 2.48 -48.78 -17.01
CA GLU A 45 2.16 -48.97 -15.60
C GLU A 45 0.65 -48.85 -15.32
N ILE A 46 0.09 -50.04 -15.05
CA ILE A 46 -1.04 -50.48 -14.23
C ILE A 46 -2.04 -49.42 -13.71
N ARG A 47 -3.29 -49.59 -14.14
CA ARG A 47 -4.51 -49.01 -13.57
C ARG A 47 -4.97 -49.82 -12.35
N GLY A 48 -5.36 -49.12 -11.28
CA GLY A 48 -6.33 -49.60 -10.29
C GLY A 48 -7.58 -48.72 -10.37
N GLU A 49 -8.71 -49.32 -10.74
CA GLU A 49 -10.03 -48.69 -10.78
C GLU A 49 -10.65 -48.63 -9.38
N GLY A 50 -11.46 -47.60 -9.11
CA GLY A 50 -12.42 -47.65 -8.01
C GLY A 50 -12.95 -46.29 -7.56
N GLY A 51 -14.15 -45.94 -8.02
CA GLY A 51 -15.10 -45.18 -7.20
C GLY A 51 -15.38 -43.73 -7.61
N LEU A 52 -16.54 -43.55 -8.26
CA LEU A 52 -17.27 -42.28 -8.31
C LEU A 52 -17.49 -41.72 -6.89
N LEU A 53 -17.20 -40.44 -6.69
CA LEU A 53 -17.86 -39.62 -5.67
C LEU A 53 -18.05 -38.20 -6.21
N LEU A 54 -19.28 -37.95 -6.66
CA LEU A 54 -19.82 -36.64 -7.00
C LEU A 54 -19.99 -35.79 -5.73
N ASN A 55 -19.65 -34.51 -5.88
CA ASN A 55 -20.23 -33.33 -5.22
C ASN A 55 -20.40 -33.31 -3.69
N SER A 56 -19.44 -32.68 -3.01
CA SER A 56 -19.71 -31.90 -1.78
C SER A 56 -18.55 -30.97 -1.41
N LYS A 57 -18.21 -29.97 -2.25
CA LYS A 57 -17.23 -28.92 -1.89
C LYS A 57 -17.64 -27.49 -2.26
N GLU A 58 -18.94 -27.22 -2.44
CA GLU A 58 -19.45 -25.86 -2.70
C GLU A 58 -20.22 -25.21 -1.54
N GLN A 59 -20.24 -25.79 -0.35
CA GLN A 59 -20.99 -25.23 0.79
C GLN A 59 -20.20 -24.93 2.08
N GLN A 60 -18.86 -24.98 2.06
CA GLN A 60 -18.06 -24.65 3.25
C GLN A 60 -17.42 -23.24 3.26
N GLY A 61 -17.72 -22.38 2.27
CA GLY A 61 -17.07 -21.06 2.16
C GLY A 61 -17.75 -19.89 2.88
N ARG A 62 -19.01 -20.02 3.33
CA ARG A 62 -19.80 -18.87 3.80
C ARG A 62 -19.84 -18.69 5.33
N GLY A 63 -19.26 -19.60 6.11
CA GLY A 63 -19.37 -19.62 7.57
C GLY A 63 -18.17 -19.09 8.37
N HIS A 64 -17.14 -18.55 7.73
CA HIS A 64 -15.88 -18.14 8.41
C HIS A 64 -15.47 -16.68 8.21
N LEU A 65 -16.25 -15.86 7.50
CA LEU A 65 -15.94 -14.44 7.32
C LEU A 65 -16.31 -13.56 8.53
N ALA A 66 -17.19 -14.03 9.42
CA ALA A 66 -17.67 -13.22 10.54
C ALA A 66 -16.66 -13.04 11.69
N ASP A 67 -15.61 -13.86 11.75
CA ASP A 67 -14.68 -13.92 12.89
C ASP A 67 -13.27 -13.43 12.55
N ARG A 68 -13.06 -12.92 11.34
CA ARG A 68 -11.77 -12.41 10.88
C ARG A 68 -11.72 -10.89 11.01
N MET A 69 -10.66 -10.39 11.64
CA MET A 69 -10.34 -8.96 11.61
C MET A 69 -10.13 -8.52 10.15
N LEU A 70 -10.95 -7.58 9.70
CA LEU A 70 -10.91 -7.05 8.33
C LEU A 70 -9.60 -6.29 8.10
N ALA A 71 -9.00 -6.50 6.93
CA ALA A 71 -7.89 -5.71 6.46
C ALA A 71 -8.40 -4.48 5.69
N VAL A 72 -7.61 -3.40 5.67
CA VAL A 72 -7.91 -2.21 4.83
C VAL A 72 -8.13 -2.58 3.37
N SER A 73 -7.39 -3.57 2.86
CA SER A 73 -7.54 -4.08 1.49
C SER A 73 -8.88 -4.77 1.22
N ASP A 74 -9.59 -5.25 2.25
CA ASP A 74 -10.86 -5.97 2.05
C ASP A 74 -11.96 -5.00 1.58
N TRP A 75 -11.77 -3.69 1.75
CA TRP A 75 -12.68 -2.64 1.29
C TRP A 75 -12.92 -2.64 -0.23
N VAL A 76 -11.98 -3.14 -1.05
CA VAL A 76 -12.16 -3.14 -2.51
C VAL A 76 -12.99 -4.31 -3.04
N GLU A 77 -13.25 -5.34 -2.24
CA GLU A 77 -13.95 -6.56 -2.69
C GLU A 77 -15.36 -6.28 -3.24
N PRO A 78 -16.19 -5.42 -2.63
CA PRO A 78 -17.51 -5.05 -3.14
C PRO A 78 -17.47 -4.41 -4.55
N LEU A 79 -16.36 -3.74 -4.92
CA LEU A 79 -16.20 -3.16 -6.25
C LEU A 79 -16.08 -4.26 -7.32
N LYS A 80 -15.48 -5.40 -6.99
CA LYS A 80 -15.42 -6.55 -7.91
C LYS A 80 -16.82 -7.02 -8.29
N GLU A 81 -17.70 -7.19 -7.30
CA GLU A 81 -19.09 -7.61 -7.51
C GLU A 81 -19.87 -6.58 -8.30
N TYR A 82 -19.74 -5.30 -7.95
CA TYR A 82 -20.43 -4.20 -8.62
C TYR A 82 -20.07 -4.09 -10.10
N PHE A 83 -18.79 -4.24 -10.47
CA PHE A 83 -18.34 -4.16 -11.87
C PHE A 83 -18.39 -5.51 -12.61
N GLU A 84 -18.84 -6.58 -11.97
CA GLU A 84 -18.75 -7.97 -12.47
C GLU A 84 -17.33 -8.28 -13.00
N GLY A 85 -16.30 -7.94 -12.22
CA GLY A 85 -14.90 -8.21 -12.53
C GLY A 85 -14.45 -9.59 -12.05
N ASN A 86 -13.44 -10.16 -12.72
CA ASN A 86 -12.88 -11.46 -12.33
C ASN A 86 -12.09 -11.36 -11.03
N LYS A 87 -11.38 -10.24 -10.84
CA LYS A 87 -10.47 -10.00 -9.71
C LYS A 87 -10.38 -8.52 -9.42
N VAL A 88 -10.21 -8.19 -8.15
CA VAL A 88 -9.80 -6.86 -7.71
C VAL A 88 -8.43 -6.93 -7.05
N VAL A 89 -7.59 -5.93 -7.29
CA VAL A 89 -6.24 -5.84 -6.74
C VAL A 89 -6.11 -4.50 -6.04
N PHE A 90 -5.83 -4.56 -4.74
CA PHE A 90 -5.46 -3.40 -3.93
C PHE A 90 -3.95 -3.20 -3.99
N ILE A 91 -3.50 -2.02 -4.41
CA ILE A 91 -2.09 -1.64 -4.52
C ILE A 91 -1.92 -0.33 -3.76
N SER A 92 -1.16 -0.31 -2.67
CA SER A 92 -0.94 0.91 -1.88
C SER A 92 0.45 1.50 -2.12
N GLY A 93 0.57 2.82 -1.99
CA GLY A 93 1.85 3.54 -2.01
C GLY A 93 2.58 3.42 -0.68
N GLY A 94 2.94 2.20 -0.28
CA GLY A 94 3.50 1.86 1.04
C GLY A 94 2.52 1.21 2.01
N ARG A 95 2.96 0.92 3.24
CA ARG A 95 2.20 0.15 4.24
C ARG A 95 2.67 0.49 5.65
N GLU A 96 1.71 0.59 6.58
CA GLU A 96 1.97 0.74 8.01
C GLU A 96 1.77 -0.57 8.79
N ASP A 97 2.25 -0.59 10.03
CA ASP A 97 1.96 -1.71 10.94
C ASP A 97 0.51 -1.64 11.45
N TYR A 98 -0.02 -2.77 11.95
CA TYR A 98 -1.44 -2.88 12.31
C TYR A 98 -1.85 -1.96 13.48
N ASP A 99 -0.88 -1.55 14.29
CA ASP A 99 -1.02 -0.70 15.47
C ASP A 99 -0.75 0.78 15.17
N VAL A 100 -0.72 1.15 13.88
CA VAL A 100 -0.43 2.52 13.40
C VAL A 100 -1.63 3.06 12.63
N ARG A 101 -2.08 4.28 13.00
CA ARG A 101 -3.14 4.96 12.25
C ARG A 101 -2.55 5.77 11.10
N MET A 102 -3.30 5.86 10.00
CA MET A 102 -3.04 6.79 8.89
C MET A 102 -4.08 7.90 8.94
N LEU A 103 -3.64 9.13 9.18
CA LEU A 103 -4.48 10.31 9.37
C LEU A 103 -4.26 11.34 8.24
N GLY A 104 -4.82 12.54 8.41
CA GLY A 104 -4.62 13.68 7.52
C GLY A 104 -5.08 13.42 6.08
N ASN A 105 -4.18 13.57 5.11
CA ASN A 105 -4.48 13.35 3.69
C ASN A 105 -4.59 11.85 3.31
N GLY A 106 -4.42 10.95 4.27
CA GLY A 106 -4.52 9.51 4.05
C GLY A 106 -3.35 8.93 3.28
N ARG A 107 -3.49 7.67 2.88
CA ARG A 107 -2.51 6.96 2.05
C ARG A 107 -3.08 6.70 0.67
N PRO A 108 -2.39 7.12 -0.40
CA PRO A 108 -2.84 6.81 -1.74
C PRO A 108 -2.78 5.30 -2.01
N PHE A 109 -3.79 4.80 -2.70
CA PHE A 109 -3.84 3.45 -3.20
C PHE A 109 -4.60 3.38 -4.53
N ILE A 110 -4.35 2.32 -5.28
CA ILE A 110 -5.02 1.96 -6.52
C ILE A 110 -5.82 0.69 -6.28
N CYS A 111 -7.10 0.77 -6.57
CA CYS A 111 -7.95 -0.39 -6.81
C CYS A 111 -7.98 -0.70 -8.31
N ARG A 112 -7.39 -1.83 -8.71
CA ARG A 112 -7.44 -2.34 -10.08
C ARG A 112 -8.48 -3.44 -10.22
N ILE A 113 -9.46 -3.26 -11.10
CA ILE A 113 -10.47 -4.27 -11.40
C ILE A 113 -10.10 -4.93 -12.73
N GLU A 114 -9.93 -6.24 -12.71
CA GLU A 114 -9.54 -7.04 -13.88
C GLU A 114 -10.80 -7.57 -14.60
N ASN A 115 -10.86 -7.36 -15.91
CA ASN A 115 -11.97 -7.79 -16.79
C ASN A 115 -13.38 -7.38 -16.33
N PRO A 116 -13.62 -6.10 -15.98
CA PRO A 116 -14.97 -5.64 -15.62
C PRO A 116 -15.95 -5.81 -16.79
N CYS A 117 -17.18 -6.26 -16.52
CA CYS A 117 -18.18 -6.54 -17.55
C CYS A 117 -19.46 -5.71 -17.40
N ARG A 118 -19.67 -5.04 -16.26
CA ARG A 118 -20.84 -4.20 -15.98
C ARG A 118 -20.50 -2.87 -15.34
N ASN A 119 -21.47 -1.96 -15.37
CA ASN A 119 -21.42 -0.63 -14.76
C ASN A 119 -20.19 0.18 -15.20
N LEU A 120 -19.65 -0.18 -16.38
CA LEU A 120 -18.52 0.49 -16.97
C LEU A 120 -18.92 1.89 -17.43
N PRO A 121 -18.01 2.86 -17.30
CA PRO A 121 -18.14 4.13 -17.99
C PRO A 121 -18.49 3.92 -19.47
N ARG A 122 -19.53 4.60 -19.96
CA ARG A 122 -20.04 4.46 -21.34
C ARG A 122 -18.99 4.73 -22.44
N LYS A 123 -17.79 5.23 -22.09
CA LYS A 123 -16.67 5.55 -23.00
C LYS A 123 -15.29 5.07 -22.51
N VAL A 124 -15.15 3.99 -21.71
CA VAL A 124 -13.80 3.38 -21.45
C VAL A 124 -13.21 2.69 -22.68
N GLY A 125 -14.01 2.42 -23.71
CA GLY A 125 -13.58 1.68 -24.90
C GLY A 125 -12.51 2.37 -25.79
N LEU A 126 -12.09 3.60 -25.47
CA LEU A 126 -11.18 4.41 -26.30
C LEU A 126 -9.97 5.01 -25.55
N LEU A 127 -9.73 4.64 -24.28
CA LEU A 127 -8.61 5.18 -23.48
C LEU A 127 -7.40 4.23 -23.36
N CYS A 128 -7.43 3.08 -24.03
CA CYS A 128 -6.29 2.17 -24.08
C CYS A 128 -5.55 2.40 -25.40
N ASN A 129 -4.29 2.82 -25.36
CA ASN A 129 -3.43 2.82 -26.53
C ASN A 129 -3.37 1.40 -27.13
N VAL A 130 -4.17 1.14 -28.16
CA VAL A 130 -3.98 -0.02 -29.02
C VAL A 130 -2.80 0.33 -29.92
N ILE A 131 -1.59 -0.06 -29.51
CA ILE A 131 -0.50 -0.22 -30.46
C ILE A 131 -0.93 -1.37 -31.37
N SER A 132 -1.56 -1.04 -32.49
CA SER A 132 -1.63 -1.97 -33.62
C SER A 132 -0.25 -2.02 -34.25
N GLU A 133 0.23 -3.20 -34.62
CA GLU A 133 1.53 -3.44 -35.30
C GLU A 133 1.63 -2.76 -36.69
N SER A 134 0.71 -1.88 -37.02
CA SER A 134 0.56 -1.23 -38.32
C SER A 134 0.40 0.29 -38.15
N GLY A 135 1.37 0.95 -37.49
CA GLY A 135 1.77 2.35 -37.71
C GLY A 135 0.71 3.44 -37.98
N ALA A 136 -0.53 3.29 -37.50
CA ALA A 136 -1.61 4.24 -37.79
C ALA A 136 -1.76 5.25 -36.65
N SER A 137 -1.92 6.51 -37.05
CA SER A 137 -2.00 7.72 -36.23
C SER A 137 -2.90 7.59 -35.01
N VAL A 138 -2.39 8.05 -33.86
CA VAL A 138 -3.11 8.15 -32.59
C VAL A 138 -4.07 9.35 -32.67
N GLU A 139 -5.38 9.08 -32.81
CA GLU A 139 -6.39 10.11 -32.59
C GLU A 139 -6.65 10.25 -31.09
N GLU A 140 -6.36 11.42 -30.56
CA GLU A 140 -6.58 11.78 -29.16
C GLU A 140 -8.09 12.04 -28.95
N TYR A 141 -8.78 11.16 -28.21
CA TYR A 141 -10.20 11.34 -27.88
C TYR A 141 -10.36 11.86 -26.45
N THR A 142 -11.00 13.02 -26.31
CA THR A 142 -11.45 13.54 -25.01
C THR A 142 -12.68 12.76 -24.55
N VAL A 143 -12.55 11.99 -23.47
CA VAL A 143 -13.66 11.21 -22.90
C VAL A 143 -14.34 12.01 -21.79
N GLU A 144 -15.60 12.37 -22.02
CA GLU A 144 -16.48 12.89 -20.98
C GLU A 144 -17.15 11.72 -20.23
N TYR A 145 -16.72 11.43 -18.99
CA TYR A 145 -17.34 10.44 -18.11
C TYR A 145 -18.22 11.13 -17.07
N LYS A 146 -19.45 10.62 -16.92
CA LYS A 146 -20.33 10.98 -15.81
C LYS A 146 -20.11 9.99 -14.66
N PRO A 147 -19.72 10.44 -13.46
CA PRO A 147 -19.55 9.58 -12.29
C PRO A 147 -20.81 8.75 -12.05
N ILE A 148 -20.63 7.49 -11.64
CA ILE A 148 -21.73 6.67 -11.14
C ILE A 148 -21.61 6.65 -9.63
N ASP A 149 -22.74 6.89 -8.94
CA ASP A 149 -22.82 6.73 -7.49
C ASP A 149 -22.79 5.23 -7.15
N ILE A 150 -21.72 4.79 -6.49
CA ILE A 150 -21.55 3.41 -6.02
C ILE A 150 -22.05 3.34 -4.59
N LYS A 151 -23.18 2.66 -4.35
CA LYS A 151 -23.71 2.51 -2.98
C LYS A 151 -22.85 1.58 -2.13
N TYR A 152 -22.22 2.06 -1.06
CA TYR A 152 -21.37 1.26 -0.19
C TYR A 152 -21.33 1.73 1.27
N ASN A 153 -21.28 0.77 2.22
CA ASN A 153 -21.19 1.05 3.66
C ASN A 153 -19.77 0.74 4.16
N MET A 154 -19.04 1.77 4.58
CA MET A 154 -17.68 1.60 5.11
C MET A 154 -17.69 1.25 6.60
N SER A 155 -16.69 0.50 7.05
CA SER A 155 -16.42 0.32 8.48
C SER A 155 -16.10 1.66 9.15
N LYS A 156 -16.43 1.82 10.43
CA LYS A 156 -16.07 3.03 11.21
C LYS A 156 -14.56 3.29 11.33
N ASP A 157 -13.73 2.29 11.01
CA ASP A 157 -12.28 2.33 11.19
C ASP A 157 -11.50 2.88 9.98
N VAL A 158 -12.15 2.99 8.81
CA VAL A 158 -11.51 3.43 7.56
C VAL A 158 -12.39 4.42 6.84
N GLU A 159 -11.80 5.54 6.43
CA GLU A 159 -12.44 6.54 5.60
C GLU A 159 -11.72 6.66 4.24
N ILE A 160 -12.50 6.75 3.17
CA ILE A 160 -12.01 7.03 1.82
C ILE A 160 -12.31 8.49 1.52
N LEU A 161 -11.24 9.27 1.41
CA LEU A 161 -11.34 10.73 1.26
C LEU A 161 -11.72 11.16 -0.15
N ASP A 162 -11.19 10.46 -1.17
CA ASP A 162 -11.43 10.76 -2.57
C ASP A 162 -11.35 9.48 -3.41
N THR A 163 -12.16 9.40 -4.46
CA THR A 163 -12.13 8.29 -5.42
C THR A 163 -12.12 8.84 -6.84
N LEU A 164 -11.03 8.57 -7.55
CA LEU A 164 -10.83 9.02 -8.92
C LEU A 164 -10.61 7.84 -9.86
N LEU A 165 -11.11 7.92 -11.09
CA LEU A 165 -10.75 7.03 -12.17
C LEU A 165 -9.46 7.56 -12.82
N VAL A 166 -8.44 6.72 -12.96
CA VAL A 166 -7.10 7.13 -13.44
C VAL A 166 -6.55 6.17 -14.50
N ASP A 167 -5.62 6.64 -15.32
CA ASP A 167 -4.80 5.77 -16.17
C ASP A 167 -3.92 4.84 -15.32
N GLY A 168 -4.06 3.54 -15.53
CA GLY A 168 -3.40 2.53 -14.71
C GLY A 168 -1.88 2.51 -14.80
N ALA A 169 -1.31 2.61 -15.99
CA ALA A 169 0.13 2.43 -16.17
C ALA A 169 0.90 3.57 -15.51
N VAL A 170 0.43 4.81 -15.70
CA VAL A 170 1.07 6.00 -15.14
C VAL A 170 0.83 6.08 -13.63
N ALA A 171 -0.40 5.83 -13.17
CA ALA A 171 -0.72 5.89 -11.75
C ALA A 171 0.06 4.84 -10.95
N MET A 172 0.22 3.60 -11.43
CA MET A 172 1.00 2.58 -10.73
C MET A 172 2.47 2.97 -10.59
N LYS A 173 3.06 3.63 -11.61
CA LYS A 173 4.44 4.11 -11.57
C LYS A 173 4.61 5.23 -10.53
N ASP A 174 3.70 6.19 -10.51
CA ASP A 174 3.76 7.30 -9.54
C ASP A 174 3.48 6.82 -8.12
N LEU A 175 2.56 5.88 -7.93
CA LEU A 175 2.29 5.28 -6.63
C LEU A 175 3.55 4.63 -6.03
N LYS A 176 4.37 3.98 -6.87
CA LYS A 176 5.65 3.39 -6.45
C LYS A 176 6.65 4.47 -6.00
N LYS A 177 6.71 5.61 -6.69
CA LYS A 177 7.59 6.73 -6.28
C LYS A 177 7.21 7.28 -4.91
N ILE A 178 5.93 7.30 -4.56
CA ILE A 178 5.48 7.74 -3.22
C ILE A 178 6.05 6.84 -2.11
N GLU A 179 6.16 5.54 -2.38
CA GLU A 179 6.77 4.59 -1.45
C GLU A 179 8.29 4.82 -1.33
N GLU A 180 8.96 5.05 -2.46
CA GLU A 180 10.41 5.07 -2.58
C GLU A 180 11.07 6.44 -2.31
N GLU A 181 10.38 7.54 -2.56
CA GLU A 181 10.97 8.88 -2.61
C GLU A 181 10.33 9.86 -1.62
N HIS A 182 9.02 9.76 -1.38
CA HIS A 182 8.32 10.81 -0.65
C HIS A 182 8.46 10.72 0.87
N SER A 183 8.68 11.90 1.46
CA SER A 183 8.73 12.12 2.90
C SER A 183 7.37 11.91 3.55
N LYS A 184 7.40 11.55 4.82
CA LYS A 184 6.21 11.30 5.64
C LYS A 184 6.35 12.01 6.97
N VAL A 185 5.23 12.51 7.49
CA VAL A 185 5.14 13.16 8.79
C VAL A 185 4.43 12.22 9.75
N TYR A 186 4.99 12.05 10.94
CA TYR A 186 4.52 11.14 11.97
C TYR A 186 4.30 11.89 13.27
N SER A 187 3.34 11.40 14.05
CA SER A 187 3.10 11.76 15.43
C SER A 187 3.40 10.53 16.29
N VAL A 188 4.24 10.69 17.31
CA VAL A 188 4.70 9.58 18.14
C VAL A 188 4.56 9.95 19.60
N LYS A 189 3.90 9.09 20.37
CA LYS A 189 3.85 9.21 21.81
C LYS A 189 4.88 8.29 22.44
N VAL A 190 5.76 8.85 23.26
CA VAL A 190 6.93 8.14 23.79
C VAL A 190 6.97 8.23 25.31
N LEU A 191 7.27 7.10 25.95
CA LEU A 191 7.60 7.02 27.36
C LEU A 191 9.10 6.84 27.50
N CYS A 192 9.78 7.81 28.09
CA CYS A 192 11.20 7.73 28.40
C CYS A 192 11.39 7.42 29.89
N SER A 193 12.21 6.40 30.19
CA SER A 193 12.57 6.04 31.57
C SER A 193 13.67 6.95 32.15
N VAL A 194 13.48 8.27 32.01
CA VAL A 194 14.36 9.28 32.59
C VAL A 194 13.58 10.42 33.25
N PRO A 195 14.13 11.03 34.31
CA PRO A 195 13.60 12.27 34.87
C PRO A 195 13.66 13.44 33.87
N LYS A 196 12.66 14.33 33.90
CA LYS A 196 12.54 15.50 33.00
C LYS A 196 13.82 16.33 32.94
N LYS A 197 14.47 16.58 34.08
CA LYS A 197 15.71 17.37 34.14
C LYS A 197 16.87 16.72 33.36
N ILE A 198 17.03 15.40 33.47
CA ILE A 198 18.08 14.66 32.76
C ILE A 198 17.78 14.64 31.27
N LEU A 199 16.54 14.37 30.88
CA LEU A 199 16.10 14.40 29.49
C LEU A 199 16.46 15.73 28.82
N ILE A 200 16.08 16.85 29.44
CA ILE A 200 16.31 18.19 28.90
C ILE A 200 17.81 18.45 28.69
N ASN A 201 18.64 18.13 29.68
CA ASN A 201 20.09 18.30 29.57
C ASN A 201 20.69 17.46 28.44
N ARG A 202 20.21 16.22 28.25
CA ARG A 202 20.66 15.32 27.17
C ARG A 202 20.22 15.80 25.78
N LEU A 203 19.00 16.31 25.66
CA LEU A 203 18.52 16.91 24.40
C LEU A 203 19.35 18.16 24.02
N LEU A 204 19.54 19.08 24.97
CA LEU A 204 20.26 20.34 24.76
C LEU A 204 21.77 20.17 24.51
N SER A 205 22.34 19.03 24.89
CA SER A 205 23.76 18.72 24.65
C SER A 205 24.02 17.97 23.34
N THR A 206 22.98 17.65 22.56
CA THR A 206 23.09 16.79 21.37
C THR A 206 22.59 17.47 20.10
N TYR A 207 21.44 17.05 19.56
CA TYR A 207 20.92 17.51 18.26
C TYR A 207 19.77 18.52 18.38
N TRP A 208 19.31 18.82 19.60
CA TRP A 208 18.12 19.64 19.84
C TRP A 208 18.44 20.98 20.50
N LYS A 209 17.66 21.99 20.13
CA LYS A 209 17.54 23.29 20.82
C LYS A 209 16.14 23.43 21.38
N GLU A 210 16.02 24.20 22.46
CA GLU A 210 14.73 24.59 23.01
C GLU A 210 14.06 25.65 22.13
N GLU A 211 12.74 25.54 21.96
CA GLU A 211 11.93 26.56 21.30
C GLU A 211 11.70 27.72 22.27
N THR A 212 11.95 28.95 21.81
CA THR A 212 11.84 30.18 22.63
C THR A 212 10.44 30.80 22.63
N ASP A 213 9.43 30.11 22.11
CA ASP A 213 8.09 30.66 21.98
C ASP A 213 7.40 30.74 23.35
N ASN A 214 7.28 31.98 23.85
CA ASN A 214 6.72 32.38 25.15
C ASN A 214 5.19 32.16 25.30
N THR A 215 4.57 31.28 24.51
CA THR A 215 3.10 31.11 24.46
C THR A 215 2.57 29.91 25.24
N HIS A 216 3.44 29.09 25.84
CA HIS A 216 3.00 27.99 26.70
C HIS A 216 3.49 28.21 28.12
N SER A 217 2.58 28.08 29.09
CA SER A 217 2.90 28.01 30.50
C SER A 217 4.05 27.03 30.76
N ASP A 218 4.83 27.26 31.84
CA ASP A 218 6.03 26.50 32.28
C ASP A 218 5.93 24.96 32.24
N MET A 219 4.74 24.40 32.00
CA MET A 219 4.46 22.98 32.03
C MET A 219 5.02 22.20 30.82
N ASN A 220 4.91 22.74 29.59
CA ASN A 220 5.23 21.99 28.37
C ASN A 220 6.37 22.64 27.57
N ARG A 221 7.60 22.18 27.84
CA ARG A 221 8.81 22.60 27.10
C ARG A 221 8.89 21.86 25.76
N ALA A 222 9.25 22.59 24.71
CA ALA A 222 9.37 22.05 23.36
C ALA A 222 10.81 22.20 22.83
N PHE A 223 11.24 21.23 22.03
CA PHE A 223 12.58 21.13 21.49
C PHE A 223 12.51 20.76 20.02
N SER A 224 13.29 21.44 19.20
CA SER A 224 13.40 21.18 17.76
C SER A 224 14.85 20.88 17.39
N LEU A 225 15.08 20.15 16.29
CA LEU A 225 16.44 19.93 15.79
C LEU A 225 17.17 21.27 15.59
N MET A 226 18.45 21.31 15.97
CA MET A 226 19.30 22.49 15.78
C MET A 226 19.54 22.75 14.30
N GLU A 227 19.92 21.70 13.59
CA GLU A 227 20.16 21.69 12.15
C GLU A 227 19.13 20.78 11.46
N PRO A 228 18.70 21.13 10.23
CA PRO A 228 17.87 20.25 9.43
C PRO A 228 18.62 18.96 9.08
N ASP A 229 17.87 17.94 8.70
CA ASP A 229 18.40 16.71 8.10
C ASP A 229 19.38 15.91 8.98
N LEU A 230 18.90 15.44 10.14
CA LEU A 230 19.65 14.47 10.95
C LEU A 230 19.81 13.14 10.19
N LYS A 231 21.05 12.80 9.86
CA LYS A 231 21.40 11.55 9.17
C LYS A 231 21.41 10.37 10.15
N LEU A 232 20.78 9.28 9.72
CA LEU A 232 20.64 8.04 10.47
C LEU A 232 21.26 6.87 9.71
N ASN A 233 21.86 5.95 10.43
CA ASN A 233 22.21 4.62 9.98
C ASN A 233 21.23 3.62 10.61
N GLN A 234 20.32 3.08 9.80
CA GLN A 234 19.35 2.08 10.26
C GLN A 234 19.66 0.72 9.67
N ARG A 235 20.09 -0.21 10.53
CA ARG A 235 20.11 -1.64 10.16
C ARG A 235 18.69 -2.17 10.15
N THR A 236 18.38 -3.07 9.21
CA THR A 236 17.06 -3.71 9.09
C THR A 236 16.53 -4.15 10.48
N PRO A 237 15.38 -3.64 10.95
CA PRO A 237 14.90 -3.92 12.30
C PRO A 237 14.73 -5.40 12.61
N ILE A 238 14.98 -5.80 13.85
CA ILE A 238 14.89 -7.21 14.28
C ILE A 238 13.53 -7.81 13.90
N ARG A 239 12.44 -7.10 14.20
CA ARG A 239 11.06 -7.54 13.95
C ARG A 239 10.73 -7.78 12.47
N VAL A 240 11.54 -7.29 11.53
CA VAL A 240 11.33 -7.45 10.08
C VAL A 240 12.40 -8.29 9.40
N LEU A 241 13.39 -8.82 10.14
CA LEU A 241 14.49 -9.62 9.58
C LEU A 241 14.01 -10.88 8.84
N HIS A 242 12.92 -11.50 9.29
CA HIS A 242 12.36 -12.68 8.64
C HIS A 242 11.84 -12.42 7.21
N ARG A 243 11.62 -11.15 6.84
CA ARG A 243 11.04 -10.74 5.55
C ARG A 243 11.92 -9.79 4.74
N ARG A 244 13.02 -9.28 5.30
CA ARG A 244 13.89 -8.28 4.66
C ARG A 244 15.35 -8.66 4.85
N ALA A 245 16.16 -8.43 3.82
CA ALA A 245 17.61 -8.58 3.92
C ALA A 245 18.20 -7.71 5.05
N ASN A 246 19.11 -8.27 5.82
CA ASN A 246 19.77 -7.62 6.95
C ASN A 246 20.87 -6.66 6.46
N LEU A 247 20.55 -5.39 6.27
CA LEU A 247 21.49 -4.39 5.75
C LEU A 247 21.29 -3.03 6.42
N VAL A 248 22.34 -2.21 6.45
CA VAL A 248 22.31 -0.84 6.96
C VAL A 248 21.88 0.11 5.84
N ARG A 249 20.92 0.99 6.12
CA ARG A 249 20.43 2.02 5.19
C ARG A 249 20.63 3.39 5.81
N ASN A 250 21.12 4.30 4.99
CA ASN A 250 21.18 5.71 5.34
C ASN A 250 19.77 6.30 5.22
N LYS A 251 19.30 6.92 6.30
CA LYS A 251 18.01 7.60 6.39
C LYS A 251 18.19 9.01 6.91
N THR A 252 17.19 9.85 6.75
CA THR A 252 17.23 11.24 7.21
C THR A 252 15.95 11.57 7.96
N ILE A 253 16.09 12.20 9.12
CA ILE A 253 15.02 12.92 9.81
C ILE A 253 15.15 14.39 9.43
N HIS A 254 14.23 14.87 8.59
CA HIS A 254 14.25 16.23 8.06
C HIS A 254 13.92 17.25 9.15
N SER A 255 12.92 16.93 10.00
CA SER A 255 12.58 17.69 11.19
C SER A 255 12.11 16.75 12.30
N CYS A 256 12.38 17.13 13.55
CA CYS A 256 11.91 16.43 14.74
C CYS A 256 11.63 17.44 15.83
N ARG A 257 10.37 17.53 16.25
CA ARG A 257 9.91 18.39 17.33
C ARG A 257 9.43 17.53 18.49
N ILE A 258 10.02 17.73 19.66
CA ILE A 258 9.72 17.00 20.90
C ILE A 258 9.04 17.95 21.87
N VAL A 259 7.85 17.59 22.36
CA VAL A 259 7.15 18.29 23.42
C VAL A 259 7.09 17.40 24.66
N ILE A 260 7.49 17.94 25.81
CA ILE A 260 7.35 17.24 27.09
C ILE A 260 5.93 17.45 27.60
N GLU A 261 5.12 16.38 27.66
CA GLU A 261 3.73 16.47 28.10
C GLU A 261 3.57 16.37 29.62
N LYS A 262 4.16 15.32 30.22
CA LYS A 262 3.96 14.97 31.64
C LYS A 262 5.20 14.29 32.20
N THR A 263 5.43 14.44 33.49
CA THR A 263 6.41 13.64 34.24
C THR A 263 5.65 12.78 35.25
N GLN A 264 5.81 11.47 35.18
CA GLN A 264 5.21 10.55 36.14
C GLN A 264 6.27 10.13 37.18
N LYS A 265 5.96 10.36 38.46
CA LYS A 265 6.72 9.85 39.63
C LYS A 265 8.25 10.04 39.53
N ASP A 266 8.71 11.22 39.13
CA ASP A 266 10.11 11.66 39.04
C ASP A 266 11.09 10.80 38.22
N GLN A 267 10.69 9.65 37.67
CA GLN A 267 11.57 8.72 36.96
C GLN A 267 11.22 8.56 35.48
N ASN A 268 9.98 8.91 35.09
CA ASN A 268 9.49 8.71 33.73
C ASN A 268 8.98 10.01 33.13
N THR A 269 9.35 10.28 31.88
CA THR A 269 8.91 11.47 31.14
C THR A 269 8.14 11.05 29.89
N MET A 270 6.94 11.61 29.72
CA MET A 270 6.10 11.42 28.54
C MET A 270 6.39 12.51 27.51
N LEU A 271 6.60 12.09 26.26
CA LEU A 271 6.87 12.96 25.14
C LEU A 271 5.81 12.79 24.05
N GLN A 272 5.46 13.90 23.42
CA GLN A 272 4.79 13.94 22.14
C GLN A 272 5.79 14.42 21.10
N ILE A 273 6.02 13.63 20.05
CA ILE A 273 7.04 13.90 19.04
C ILE A 273 6.40 13.97 17.66
N GLU A 274 6.66 15.05 16.95
CA GLU A 274 6.36 15.17 15.52
C GLU A 274 7.64 14.98 14.72
N ILE A 275 7.61 14.09 13.71
CA ILE A 275 8.79 13.68 12.95
C ILE A 275 8.48 13.75 11.45
N LYS A 276 9.26 14.51 10.69
CA LYS A 276 9.31 14.39 9.23
C LYS A 276 10.54 13.59 8.83
N SER A 277 10.34 12.48 8.12
CA SER A 277 11.46 11.60 7.72
C SER A 277 11.45 11.27 6.23
N SER A 278 12.62 10.92 5.72
CA SER A 278 12.79 10.30 4.41
C SER A 278 12.00 8.99 4.25
N SER A 279 11.76 8.58 3.02
CA SER A 279 11.05 7.33 2.69
C SER A 279 11.66 6.09 3.38
N GLY A 280 10.81 5.17 3.84
CA GLY A 280 11.24 3.89 4.42
C GLY A 280 12.06 3.99 5.72
N THR A 281 11.99 5.14 6.43
CA THR A 281 12.59 5.30 7.75
C THR A 281 11.78 4.53 8.79
N TYR A 282 12.45 3.76 9.64
CA TYR A 282 11.81 2.98 10.70
C TYR A 282 11.69 3.82 11.97
N ILE A 283 10.52 4.45 12.16
CA ILE A 283 10.29 5.43 13.24
C ILE A 283 10.37 4.80 14.64
N LYS A 284 9.81 3.59 14.82
CA LYS A 284 9.88 2.88 16.11
C LYS A 284 11.33 2.68 16.53
N GLU A 285 12.18 2.33 15.58
CA GLU A 285 13.60 2.07 15.78
C GLU A 285 14.46 3.33 15.89
N PHE A 286 14.06 4.45 15.27
CA PHE A 286 14.65 5.76 15.57
C PHE A 286 14.41 6.16 17.04
N VAL A 287 13.24 5.84 17.61
CA VAL A 287 12.94 6.12 19.01
C VAL A 287 13.67 5.15 19.96
N ASN A 288 13.47 3.85 19.77
CA ASN A 288 13.90 2.84 20.74
C ASN A 288 15.34 2.31 20.51
N GLY A 289 15.97 2.65 19.39
CA GLY A 289 17.34 2.26 19.02
C GLY A 289 17.51 0.81 18.52
N ASP A 290 16.51 -0.06 18.66
CA ASP A 290 16.54 -1.49 18.29
C ASP A 290 17.82 -2.19 18.78
N MET A 291 18.17 -2.00 20.06
CA MET A 291 19.40 -2.52 20.68
C MET A 291 20.69 -2.06 19.95
N GLY A 292 20.76 -0.78 19.56
CA GLY A 292 21.93 -0.19 18.90
C GLY A 292 22.00 -0.44 17.39
N ARG A 293 20.90 -0.93 16.77
CA ARG A 293 20.82 -1.16 15.32
C ARG A 293 20.42 0.09 14.54
N THR A 294 19.92 1.11 15.22
CA THR A 294 19.70 2.45 14.69
C THR A 294 20.56 3.44 15.44
N SER A 295 21.36 4.23 14.72
CA SER A 295 22.16 5.30 15.30
C SER A 295 22.25 6.52 14.36
N PRO A 296 22.10 7.75 14.88
CA PRO A 296 21.65 8.06 16.24
C PRO A 296 20.20 7.61 16.47
N SER A 297 19.83 7.40 17.74
CA SER A 297 18.44 7.14 18.16
C SER A 297 18.09 7.99 19.38
N LEU A 298 16.78 8.17 19.65
CA LEU A 298 16.36 8.89 20.84
C LEU A 298 16.82 8.19 22.12
N SER A 299 16.75 6.86 22.17
CA SER A 299 17.24 6.09 23.34
C SER A 299 18.74 6.24 23.55
N GLU A 300 19.54 6.35 22.47
CA GLU A 300 20.97 6.63 22.55
C GLU A 300 21.24 8.04 23.09
N VAL A 301 20.56 9.06 22.55
CA VAL A 301 20.67 10.46 22.98
C VAL A 301 20.26 10.62 24.44
N VAL A 302 19.13 10.02 24.79
CA VAL A 302 18.59 10.03 26.14
C VAL A 302 19.35 9.09 27.04
N GLY A 303 20.23 8.22 26.55
CA GLY A 303 21.04 7.29 27.36
C GLY A 303 20.25 6.24 28.14
N GLU A 304 18.97 6.05 27.83
CA GLU A 304 18.05 5.10 28.45
C GLU A 304 16.96 4.71 27.44
N TYR A 305 16.22 3.63 27.72
CA TYR A 305 15.18 3.15 26.82
C TYR A 305 14.00 4.12 26.66
N CYS A 306 13.62 4.36 25.41
CA CYS A 306 12.42 5.10 25.02
C CYS A 306 11.40 4.16 24.37
N ALA A 307 10.26 3.97 25.02
CA ALA A 307 9.17 3.12 24.53
C ALA A 307 8.21 3.91 23.63
N VAL A 308 7.91 3.40 22.44
CA VAL A 308 6.82 3.93 21.59
C VAL A 308 5.49 3.38 22.08
N LEU A 309 4.60 4.26 22.50
CA LEU A 309 3.26 3.90 22.96
C LEU A 309 2.22 3.99 21.84
N GLU A 310 2.31 5.05 21.04
CA GLU A 310 1.39 5.33 19.93
C GLU A 310 2.22 5.88 18.76
N LEU A 311 1.85 5.50 17.54
CA LEU A 311 2.45 6.00 16.30
C LEU A 311 1.34 6.22 15.28
N ASP A 312 1.28 7.44 14.76
CA ASP A 312 0.38 7.81 13.68
C ASP A 312 1.17 8.40 12.53
N VAL A 313 0.74 8.12 11.31
CA VAL A 313 1.18 8.86 10.13
C VAL A 313 0.21 10.03 9.96
N LEU A 314 0.72 11.25 10.03
CA LEU A 314 -0.08 12.47 9.88
C LEU A 314 -0.30 12.82 8.42
N SER A 315 0.74 12.66 7.59
CA SER A 315 0.64 12.95 6.16
C SER A 315 1.76 12.29 5.37
N THR A 316 1.51 12.11 4.07
CA THR A 316 2.54 11.81 3.07
C THR A 316 2.69 13.01 2.15
N GLU A 317 3.92 13.47 1.91
CA GLU A 317 4.20 14.57 0.99
C GLU A 317 4.13 14.08 -0.45
N ASP A 318 2.90 13.92 -0.94
CA ASP A 318 2.63 13.51 -2.32
C ASP A 318 1.57 14.39 -2.98
N THR A 319 1.52 14.29 -4.32
CA THR A 319 0.55 14.98 -5.16
C THR A 319 -0.31 13.98 -5.93
N PHE A 320 -0.49 12.78 -5.36
CA PHE A 320 -1.14 11.69 -6.05
C PHE A 320 -2.67 11.77 -5.95
N PRO A 321 -3.40 11.41 -7.03
CA PRO A 321 -2.89 11.18 -8.38
C PRO A 321 -2.54 12.50 -9.07
N ASN A 322 -1.55 12.49 -9.97
CA ASN A 322 -1.29 13.66 -10.80
C ASN A 322 -2.53 13.94 -11.66
N LYS A 323 -3.03 15.18 -11.59
CA LYS A 323 -4.24 15.63 -12.28
C LYS A 323 -4.23 15.34 -13.79
N LYS A 324 -3.05 15.24 -14.42
CA LYS A 324 -2.89 14.98 -15.85
C LYS A 324 -3.42 13.61 -16.31
N TYR A 325 -3.52 12.61 -15.43
CA TYR A 325 -4.04 11.28 -15.78
C TYR A 325 -5.27 10.90 -14.97
N VAL A 326 -5.90 11.88 -14.31
CA VAL A 326 -7.24 11.72 -13.77
C VAL A 326 -8.21 11.76 -14.94
N LEU A 327 -8.88 10.64 -15.17
CA LEU A 327 -9.86 10.48 -16.24
C LEU A 327 -11.19 11.10 -15.82
N ALA A 328 -11.57 10.93 -14.55
CA ALA A 328 -12.78 11.52 -13.97
C ALA A 328 -12.95 11.23 -12.47
N PRO A 329 -13.82 11.98 -11.76
CA PRO A 329 -14.23 11.62 -10.40
C PRO A 329 -15.16 10.40 -10.35
N VAL A 330 -15.18 9.71 -9.21
CA VAL A 330 -16.07 8.58 -8.90
C VAL A 330 -16.69 8.82 -7.54
N ASN A 331 -18.02 8.77 -7.45
CA ASN A 331 -18.71 8.94 -6.17
C ASN A 331 -18.99 7.57 -5.56
N LEU A 332 -18.55 7.37 -4.33
CA LEU A 332 -18.96 6.22 -3.51
C LEU A 332 -19.92 6.78 -2.45
N VAL A 333 -21.18 6.35 -2.46
CA VAL A 333 -22.29 6.92 -1.66
C VAL A 333 -22.80 5.93 -0.62
#